data_AF-A0A1D2QSS6-F1
#
_entry.id   AF-A0A1D2QSS6-F1
#
_cell.length_a   1.000
_cell.length_b   1.000
_cell.length_c   1.000
_cell.angle_alpha   90.00
_cell.angle_beta   90.00
_cell.angle_gamma   90.00
#
_symmetry.space_group_name_H-M   'P 1'
#
loop_
_entity.id
_entity.type
_entity.pdbx_description
1 polymer ?
#
loop_
_entity_poly.entity_id
_entity_poly.type
_entity_poly.pdbx_seq_one_letter_code
_entity_poly.pdbx_strand_id
1 'polypeptide(L)'
;MQAINELEKNLAVHLPWHKSRLNCLTRMILGLIAVQTVNLVDLTFAFGGGKTKALSNYRRLQRFFSGFDMNICTTQKDSVYLSMDRTQWQWGKRPKEVMFHSDQGMHYTSHQNRMDA
;
A
#
# COMPACT_ATOMS: atom_id res chain seq x y z
N MET A 1 -20.65 6.92 11.70
CA MET A 1 -19.97 5.99 12.63
C MET A 1 -20.15 4.51 12.23
N GLN A 2 -21.32 4.10 11.71
CA GLN A 2 -21.57 2.69 11.29
C GLN A 2 -20.58 2.18 10.24
N ALA A 3 -20.33 2.91 9.14
CA ALA A 3 -19.39 2.50 8.09
C ALA A 3 -17.94 2.28 8.59
N ILE A 4 -17.49 3.09 9.56
CA ILE A 4 -16.17 2.90 10.20
C ILE A 4 -16.16 1.60 10.99
N ASN A 5 -17.21 1.31 11.75
CA ASN A 5 -17.29 0.11 12.58
C ASN A 5 -17.41 -1.16 11.73
N GLU A 6 -18.11 -1.12 10.59
CA GLU A 6 -18.20 -2.25 9.67
C GLU A 6 -16.87 -2.55 8.99
N LEU A 7 -16.20 -1.52 8.46
CA LEU A 7 -14.87 -1.70 7.86
C LEU A 7 -13.84 -2.19 8.88
N GLU A 8 -13.85 -1.66 10.10
CA GLU A 8 -12.97 -2.14 11.19
C GLU A 8 -13.21 -3.62 11.51
N LYS A 9 -14.48 -4.06 11.56
CA LYS A 9 -14.84 -5.47 11.77
C LYS A 9 -14.37 -6.36 10.64
N ASN A 10 -14.58 -5.96 9.38
CA ASN A 10 -14.15 -6.74 8.22
C ASN A 10 -12.62 -6.86 8.17
N LEU A 11 -11.90 -5.78 8.47
CA LEU A 11 -10.43 -5.80 8.55
C LEU A 11 -9.93 -6.70 9.67
N ALA A 12 -10.61 -6.75 10.82
CA ALA A 12 -10.23 -7.58 11.96
C ALA A 12 -10.22 -9.10 11.64
N VAL A 13 -11.04 -9.54 10.68
CA VAL A 13 -11.08 -10.95 10.23
C VAL A 13 -9.77 -11.35 9.55
N HIS A 14 -9.14 -10.43 8.83
CA HIS A 14 -7.94 -10.70 8.03
C HIS A 14 -6.64 -10.23 8.70
N LEU A 15 -6.74 -9.32 9.68
CA LEU A 15 -5.59 -8.71 10.34
C LEU A 15 -5.67 -8.95 11.85
N PRO A 16 -4.81 -9.81 12.42
CA PRO A 16 -4.77 -10.09 13.86
C PRO A 16 -4.10 -8.95 14.64
N TRP A 17 -4.61 -7.73 14.47
CA TRP A 17 -4.04 -6.51 15.05
C TRP A 17 -4.89 -5.98 16.21
N HIS A 18 -4.25 -5.22 17.10
CA HIS A 18 -4.95 -4.54 18.17
C HIS A 18 -5.97 -3.52 17.63
N LYS A 19 -7.11 -3.38 18.32
CA LYS A 19 -8.23 -2.50 17.93
C LYS A 19 -7.80 -1.08 17.57
N SER A 20 -6.88 -0.48 18.33
CA SER A 20 -6.38 0.87 18.07
C SER A 20 -5.66 1.02 16.73
N ARG A 21 -4.98 -0.04 16.28
CA ARG A 21 -4.27 -0.12 14.98
C ARG A 21 -5.26 -0.34 13.85
N LEU A 22 -6.24 -1.21 14.03
CA LEU A 22 -7.35 -1.41 13.07
C LEU A 22 -8.17 -0.13 12.88
N ASN A 23 -8.50 0.56 13.97
CA ASN A 23 -9.20 1.85 13.91
C ASN A 23 -8.38 2.92 13.16
N CYS A 24 -7.07 2.93 13.37
CA CYS A 24 -6.15 3.82 12.65
C CYS A 24 -6.16 3.52 11.15
N LEU A 25 -6.02 2.24 10.77
CA LEU A 25 -6.06 1.80 9.37
C LEU A 25 -7.40 2.14 8.71
N THR A 26 -8.51 1.85 9.38
CA THR A 26 -9.86 2.12 8.88
C THR A 26 -10.07 3.59 8.55
N ARG A 27 -9.68 4.49 9.48
CA ARG A 27 -9.72 5.94 9.26
C ARG A 27 -8.78 6.39 8.14
N MET A 28 -7.62 5.74 8.02
CA MET A 28 -6.66 6.04 6.96
C MET A 28 -7.18 5.68 5.58
N ILE A 29 -7.77 4.50 5.41
CA ILE A 29 -8.36 4.06 4.14
C ILE A 29 -9.46 5.02 3.71
N LEU A 30 -10.37 5.37 4.64
CA LEU A 30 -11.43 6.33 4.35
C LEU A 30 -10.88 7.71 4.03
N GLY A 31 -9.83 8.15 4.72
CA GLY A 31 -9.15 9.42 4.45
C GLY A 31 -8.46 9.45 3.09
N LEU A 32 -7.81 8.36 2.69
CA LEU A 32 -7.20 8.21 1.36
C LEU A 32 -8.25 8.32 0.25
N ILE A 33 -9.41 7.67 0.43
CA ILE A 33 -10.53 7.75 -0.53
C ILE A 33 -11.11 9.17 -0.58
N ALA A 34 -11.27 9.82 0.58
CA ALA A 34 -11.90 11.14 0.66
C ALA A 34 -11.02 12.27 0.12
N VAL A 35 -9.72 12.27 0.46
CA VAL A 35 -8.80 13.36 0.10
C VAL A 35 -8.01 13.06 -1.18
N GLN A 36 -7.97 11.80 -1.63
CA GLN A 36 -7.32 11.37 -2.87
C GLN A 36 -5.84 11.76 -2.95
N THR A 37 -5.17 11.82 -1.79
CA THR A 37 -3.75 12.12 -1.67
C THR A 37 -3.11 11.23 -0.62
N VAL A 38 -1.85 10.89 -0.83
CA VAL A 38 -1.02 10.15 0.12
C VAL A 38 -0.26 11.08 1.08
N ASN A 39 -0.44 12.39 0.96
CA ASN A 39 0.18 13.36 1.88
C ASN A 39 -0.36 13.17 3.30
N LEU A 40 0.51 12.77 4.23
CA LEU A 40 0.14 12.52 5.62
C LEU A 40 -0.40 13.76 6.34
N VAL A 41 0.02 14.97 5.95
CA VAL A 41 -0.51 16.22 6.50
C VAL A 41 -1.96 16.41 6.08
N ASP A 42 -2.25 16.25 4.79
CA ASP A 42 -3.60 16.40 4.24
C ASP A 42 -4.54 15.31 4.79
N LEU A 43 -4.02 14.09 4.99
CA LEU A 43 -4.75 12.99 5.62
C LEU A 43 -5.13 13.27 7.08
N THR A 44 -4.41 14.15 7.79
CA THR A 44 -4.75 14.46 9.20
C THR A 44 -6.13 15.09 9.35
N PHE A 45 -6.59 15.82 8.33
CA PHE A 45 -7.89 16.49 8.31
C PHE A 45 -9.03 15.50 8.09
N ALA A 46 -8.80 14.43 7.32
CA ALA A 46 -9.81 13.40 7.08
C ALA A 46 -9.93 12.35 8.20
N PHE A 47 -8.96 12.28 9.12
CA PHE A 47 -9.04 11.41 10.31
C PHE A 47 -10.14 11.80 11.32
N GLY A 48 -10.87 12.89 11.03
CA GLY A 48 -12.01 13.49 11.73
C GLY A 48 -12.69 12.64 12.82
N GLY A 49 -12.55 13.12 14.05
CA GLY A 49 -13.21 12.57 15.23
C GLY A 49 -12.89 13.40 16.47
N GLY A 50 -13.58 14.54 16.64
CA GLY A 50 -13.50 15.39 17.84
C GLY A 50 -12.41 16.47 17.82
N LYS A 51 -12.27 17.21 18.94
CA LYS A 51 -11.34 18.34 19.18
C LYS A 51 -9.83 17.97 19.13
N THR A 52 -9.48 16.87 18.48
CA THR A 52 -8.10 16.37 18.43
C THR A 52 -7.27 17.20 17.45
N LYS A 53 -6.15 17.75 17.93
CA LYS A 53 -5.25 18.59 17.14
C LYS A 53 -4.69 17.80 15.94
N ALA A 54 -4.64 18.41 14.75
CA ALA A 54 -4.09 17.82 13.53
C ALA A 54 -2.71 17.18 13.73
N LEU A 55 -1.85 17.80 14.55
CA LEU A 55 -0.53 17.29 14.92
C LEU A 55 -0.58 15.92 15.63
N SER A 56 -1.62 15.65 16.41
CA SER A 56 -1.80 14.35 17.06
C SER A 56 -2.13 13.25 16.04
N ASN A 57 -3.01 13.56 15.09
CA ASN A 57 -3.33 12.65 13.98
C ASN A 57 -2.10 12.40 13.11
N TYR A 58 -1.31 13.44 12.84
CA TYR A 58 -0.04 13.32 12.12
C TYR A 58 0.89 12.30 12.80
N ARG A 59 1.12 12.45 14.11
CA ARG A 59 1.95 11.51 14.89
C ARG A 59 1.36 10.10 14.90
N ARG A 60 0.04 9.95 14.94
CA ARG A 60 -0.63 8.65 14.88
C ARG A 60 -0.37 7.95 13.55
N LEU A 61 -0.43 8.68 12.43
CA LEU A 61 -0.07 8.19 11.10
C LEU A 61 1.40 7.79 11.03
N GLN A 62 2.32 8.64 11.51
CA GLN A 62 3.75 8.32 11.53
C GLN A 62 4.04 7.03 12.31
N ARG A 63 3.45 6.89 13.50
CA ARG A 63 3.60 5.67 14.33
C ARG A 63 2.97 4.43 13.70
N PHE A 64 1.91 4.61 12.91
CA PHE A 64 1.31 3.49 12.19
C PHE A 64 2.35 2.90 11.22
N PHE A 65 3.03 3.74 10.44
CA PHE A 65 4.02 3.30 9.47
C PHE A 65 5.37 2.90 10.07
N SER A 66 5.75 3.44 11.24
CA SER A 66 7.05 3.14 11.86
C SER A 66 7.24 1.68 12.28
N GLY A 67 6.16 0.89 12.32
CA GLY A 67 6.19 -0.52 12.71
C GLY A 67 6.17 -1.49 11.52
N PHE A 68 6.49 -1.05 10.31
CA PHE A 68 6.57 -1.91 9.12
C PHE A 68 7.96 -1.85 8.51
N ASP A 69 8.59 -3.01 8.33
CA ASP A 69 9.74 -3.14 7.44
C ASP A 69 9.21 -3.17 6.01
N MET A 70 9.63 -2.21 5.20
CA MET A 70 9.15 -2.03 3.83
C MET A 70 9.85 -2.98 2.85
N ASN A 71 9.89 -4.27 3.19
CA ASN A 71 10.30 -5.33 2.26
C ASN A 71 9.06 -5.80 1.50
N ILE A 72 8.73 -5.10 0.41
CA ILE A 72 7.52 -5.34 -0.42
C ILE A 72 7.68 -6.58 -1.33
N CYS A 73 8.81 -7.30 -1.26
CA CYS A 73 9.02 -8.47 -2.11
C CYS A 73 8.21 -9.66 -1.59
N THR A 74 6.98 -9.80 -2.09
CA THR A 74 6.16 -10.99 -1.87
C THR A 74 6.00 -11.73 -3.20
N THR A 75 6.54 -12.94 -3.28
CA THR A 75 6.30 -13.84 -4.41
C THR A 75 5.08 -14.69 -4.08
N GLN A 76 3.97 -14.47 -4.79
CA GLN A 76 2.85 -15.43 -4.73
C GLN A 76 3.25 -16.74 -5.44
N LYS A 77 2.83 -17.86 -4.85
CA LYS A 77 3.25 -19.21 -5.25
C LYS A 77 2.33 -19.85 -6.31
N ASP A 78 1.18 -19.23 -6.59
CA ASP A 78 0.17 -19.75 -7.49
C ASP A 78 0.30 -19.18 -8.90
N SER A 79 -0.25 -19.87 -9.90
CA SER A 79 -0.21 -19.46 -11.31
C SER A 79 -1.06 -18.20 -11.54
N VAL A 80 -0.46 -17.03 -11.35
CA VAL A 80 -1.08 -15.72 -11.60
C VAL A 80 -0.51 -15.08 -12.86
N TYR A 81 -1.36 -14.37 -13.61
CA TYR A 81 -0.90 -13.49 -14.68
C TYR A 81 -0.22 -12.27 -14.04
N LEU A 82 1.09 -12.16 -14.22
CA LEU A 82 1.88 -11.03 -13.73
C LEU A 82 1.80 -9.88 -14.74
N SER A 83 1.09 -8.81 -14.38
CA SER A 83 1.16 -7.53 -15.09
C SER A 83 2.23 -6.67 -14.43
N MET A 84 3.36 -6.46 -15.12
CA MET A 84 4.41 -5.53 -14.70
C MET A 84 4.37 -4.29 -15.56
N ASP A 85 4.27 -3.13 -14.92
CA ASP A 85 4.50 -1.84 -15.55
C ASP A 85 5.67 -1.12 -14.86
N ARG A 86 6.45 -0.37 -15.62
CA ARG A 86 7.58 0.38 -15.06
C ARG A 86 7.09 1.74 -14.59
N THR A 87 7.03 1.94 -13.28
CA THR A 87 6.81 3.27 -12.70
C THR A 87 8.14 3.91 -12.31
N GLN A 88 8.46 5.07 -12.90
CA GLN A 88 9.63 5.86 -12.53
C GLN A 88 9.25 6.84 -11.42
N TRP A 89 9.90 6.73 -10.26
CA TRP A 89 9.70 7.65 -9.14
C TRP A 89 10.85 8.65 -9.09
N GLN A 90 10.56 9.95 -9.10
CA GLN A 90 11.59 10.99 -9.00
C GLN A 90 11.63 11.54 -7.58
N TRP A 91 12.80 11.46 -6.93
CA TRP A 91 13.05 12.13 -5.66
C TRP A 91 14.08 13.23 -5.87
N GLY A 92 13.61 14.48 -5.93
CA GLY A 92 14.42 15.62 -6.33
C GLY A 92 14.76 15.57 -7.83
N LYS A 93 15.93 16.09 -8.22
CA LYS A 93 16.33 16.20 -9.65
C LYS A 93 16.83 14.90 -10.29
N ARG A 94 16.89 13.80 -9.53
CA ARG A 94 17.44 12.53 -10.02
C ARG A 94 16.33 11.49 -10.05
N PRO A 95 16.00 10.91 -11.22
CA PRO A 95 15.06 9.81 -11.28
C PRO A 95 15.62 8.58 -10.55
N LYS A 96 14.76 7.88 -9.83
CA LYS A 96 15.04 6.55 -9.30
C LYS A 96 14.10 5.55 -9.98
N GLU A 97 14.68 4.65 -10.75
CA GLU A 97 13.94 3.51 -11.28
C GLU A 97 13.76 2.51 -10.15
N VAL A 98 12.51 2.18 -9.85
CA VAL A 98 12.18 1.10 -8.92
C VAL A 98 11.67 -0.04 -9.80
N MET A 99 12.54 -1.01 -10.08
CA MET A 99 12.20 -2.22 -10.84
C MET A 99 12.26 -3.41 -9.90
N PHE A 100 11.08 -3.98 -9.59
CA PHE A 100 10.99 -5.20 -8.82
C PHE A 100 11.35 -6.38 -9.73
N HIS A 101 12.47 -7.04 -9.45
CA HIS A 101 12.85 -8.28 -10.12
C HIS A 101 12.41 -9.44 -9.23
N SER A 102 11.52 -10.29 -9.73
CA SER A 102 11.30 -11.60 -9.13
C SER A 102 12.43 -12.52 -9.57
N ASP A 103 13.28 -12.95 -8.64
CA ASP A 103 14.25 -14.03 -8.92
C ASP A 103 13.48 -15.36 -8.95
N GLN A 104 12.97 -15.69 -10.13
CA GLN A 104 12.44 -17.01 -10.45
C GLN A 104 13.07 -17.41 -11.77
N GLY A 105 14.02 -18.34 -11.72
CA GLY A 105 14.58 -18.99 -12.90
C GLY A 105 13.47 -19.72 -13.64
N MET A 106 12.88 -19.07 -14.64
CA MET A 106 11.93 -19.68 -15.56
C MET A 106 12.68 -20.11 -16.81
N HIS A 107 12.74 -21.42 -17.05
CA HIS A 107 13.16 -21.99 -18.32
C HIS A 107 12.22 -21.50 -19.43
N TYR A 108 12.67 -20.54 -20.22
CA TYR A 108 12.01 -20.19 -21.47
C TYR A 108 12.40 -21.22 -22.53
N THR A 109 11.50 -22.13 -22.90
CA THR A 109 11.61 -22.83 -24.19
C THR A 109 11.13 -21.88 -25.27
N SER A 110 12.06 -21.27 -26.01
CA SER A 110 11.74 -20.50 -27.21
C SER A 110 11.29 -21.45 -28.32
N HIS A 111 10.00 -21.47 -28.62
CA HIS A 111 9.57 -21.89 -29.95
C HIS A 111 9.88 -20.77 -30.94
N GLN A 112 11.09 -20.85 -31.51
CA GLN A 112 11.53 -20.03 -32.62
C GLN A 112 10.72 -20.43 -33.86
N ASN A 113 9.60 -19.77 -34.14
CA ASN A 113 9.01 -19.81 -35.48
C ASN A 113 9.92 -19.01 -36.42
N ARG A 114 10.80 -19.76 -37.05
CA ARG A 114 11.63 -19.35 -38.18
C ARG A 114 10.71 -19.09 -39.37
N MET A 115 10.44 -17.83 -39.64
CA MET A 115 10.07 -17.37 -40.98
C MET A 115 11.31 -17.58 -41.85
N ASP A 116 11.27 -18.56 -42.76
CA ASP A 116 12.19 -18.67 -43.88
C ASP A 116 11.38 -19.05 -45.13
N ALA A 117 11.69 -18.31 -46.20
CA ALA A 117 11.24 -18.38 -47.61
C ALA A 117 9.95 -17.63 -47.97
#